data_AF-A3YTU9-F1
#
_entry.id   AF-A3YTU9-F1
#
_cell.length_a   1.000
_cell.length_b   1.000
_cell.length_c   1.000
_cell.angle_alpha   90.00
_cell.angle_beta   90.00
_cell.angle_gamma   90.00
#
_symmetry.space_group_name_H-M   'P 1'
#
loop_
_entity.id
_entity.type
_entity.pdbx_description
1 polymer ?
#
loop_
_entity_poly.entity_id
_entity_poly.type
_entity_poly.pdbx_seq_one_letter_code
_entity_poly.pdbx_strand_id
1 'polypeptide(L)' 'MARPEALRLLRIARRDLRMARRLLDPEVEQASWGWAAQQCLEKALKAWLLQLA' A
#
# COMPACT_ATOMS: atom_id res chain seq x y z
N MET A 1 -12.48 18.22 0.39
CA MET A 1 -11.31 17.78 -0.42
C MET A 1 -10.43 16.88 0.42
N ALA A 2 -9.79 15.87 -0.18
CA ALA A 2 -8.92 14.97 0.57
C ALA A 2 -7.66 15.69 1.06
N ARG A 3 -7.18 15.40 2.27
CA ARG A 3 -5.96 16.03 2.82
C ARG A 3 -4.75 15.69 1.92
N PRO A 4 -3.85 16.64 1.62
CA PRO A 4 -2.68 16.38 0.75
C PRO A 4 -1.82 15.20 1.22
N GLU A 5 -1.72 15.02 2.54
CA GLU A 5 -1.00 13.90 3.14
C GLU A 5 -1.71 12.55 2.91
N ALA A 6 -3.04 12.50 3.03
CA ALA A 6 -3.82 11.32 2.69
C ALA A 6 -3.63 10.93 1.21
N LEU A 7 -3.63 11.93 0.30
CA LEU A 7 -3.35 11.69 -1.13
C LEU A 7 -1.93 11.16 -1.39
N ARG A 8 -0.93 11.63 -0.62
CA ARG A 8 0.44 11.12 -0.70
C ARG A 8 0.50 9.65 -0.28
N LEU A 9 -0.13 9.30 0.84
CA LEU A 9 -0.19 7.92 1.33
C LEU A 9 -0.91 6.98 0.35
N LEU A 10 -2.02 7.42 -0.26
CA LEU A 10 -2.72 6.62 -1.28
C LEU A 10 -1.86 6.37 -2.52
N ARG A 11 -1.01 7.32 -2.92
CA ARG A 11 -0.04 7.12 -4.01
C ARG A 11 1.00 6.04 -3.66
N ILE A 12 1.47 6.03 -2.41
CA ILE A 12 2.39 5.00 -1.92
C ILE A 12 1.68 3.64 -1.88
N ALA A 13 0.48 3.55 -1.30
CA ALA A 13 -0.32 2.32 -1.27
C ALA A 13 -0.52 1.72 -2.67
N ARG A 14 -0.83 2.57 -3.67
CA ARG A 14 -0.95 2.14 -5.07
C ARG A 14 0.36 1.61 -5.65
N ARG A 15 1.51 2.17 -5.28
CA ARG A 15 2.81 1.65 -5.69
C ARG A 15 3.06 0.28 -5.06
N ASP A 16 2.79 0.14 -3.77
CA ASP A 16 3.04 -1.09 -3.04
C ASP A 16 2.10 -2.23 -3.52
N LEU A 17 0.85 -1.92 -3.86
CA LEU A 17 -0.06 -2.86 -4.53
C LEU A 17 0.48 -3.35 -5.89
N ARG A 18 1.04 -2.43 -6.70
CA ARG A 18 1.65 -2.81 -7.98
C ARG A 18 2.89 -3.69 -7.78
N MET A 19 3.67 -3.42 -6.73
CA MET A 19 4.80 -4.27 -6.35
C MET A 19 4.33 -5.67 -5.96
N ALA A 20 3.36 -5.77 -5.04
CA ALA A 20 2.80 -7.04 -4.60
C ALA A 20 2.31 -7.88 -5.79
N ARG A 21 1.57 -7.26 -6.72
CA ARG A 21 1.08 -7.93 -7.94
C ARG A 21 2.19 -8.43 -8.87
N ARG A 22 3.32 -7.73 -8.96
CA ARG A 22 4.47 -8.14 -9.77
C ARG A 22 5.25 -9.29 -9.13
N LEU A 23 5.12 -9.47 -7.82
CA LEU A 23 5.77 -10.50 -7.03
C LEU A 23 4.89 -11.74 -6.80
N LEU A 24 3.70 -11.81 -7.42
CA LEU A 24 2.83 -13.01 -7.42
C LEU A 24 3.35 -14.09 -8.39
N ASP A 25 4.66 -14.32 -8.35
CA ASP A 25 5.32 -15.42 -9.03
C ASP A 25 5.46 -16.58 -8.03
N PRO A 26 5.11 -17.83 -8.39
CA PRO A 26 5.25 -18.99 -7.51
C PRO A 26 6.67 -19.21 -6.95
N GLU A 27 7.71 -18.76 -7.67
CA GLU A 27 9.12 -18.90 -7.25
C GLU A 27 9.57 -17.78 -6.31
N VAL A 28 8.77 -16.72 -6.15
CA VAL A 28 9.08 -15.62 -5.24
C VAL A 28 8.60 -15.94 -3.83
N GLU A 29 9.49 -15.76 -2.85
CA GLU A 29 9.16 -15.98 -1.45
C GLU A 29 7.95 -15.14 -1.01
N GLN A 30 7.05 -15.79 -0.27
CA GLN A 30 5.88 -15.13 0.31
C GLN A 30 6.21 -13.87 1.11
N ALA A 31 7.35 -13.86 1.81
CA ALA A 31 7.78 -12.69 2.56
C ALA A 31 7.88 -11.44 1.68
N SER A 32 8.25 -11.59 0.41
CA SER A 32 8.45 -10.47 -0.52
C SER A 32 7.15 -9.84 -0.98
N TRP A 33 6.21 -10.63 -1.52
CA TRP A 33 4.90 -10.09 -1.91
C TRP A 33 4.03 -9.75 -0.69
N GLY A 34 4.18 -10.50 0.40
CA GLY A 34 3.48 -10.29 1.68
C GLY A 34 3.87 -8.98 2.33
N TRP A 35 5.15 -8.61 2.33
CA TRP A 35 5.61 -7.30 2.78
C TRP A 35 4.98 -6.18 1.96
N ALA A 36 5.02 -6.27 0.62
CA ALA A 36 4.41 -5.25 -0.24
C ALA A 36 2.89 -5.11 -0.02
N ALA A 37 2.18 -6.22 0.20
CA ALA A 37 0.76 -6.21 0.53
C ALA A 37 0.49 -5.56 1.91
N GLN A 38 1.28 -5.90 2.93
CA GLN A 38 1.21 -5.30 4.27
C GLN A 38 1.43 -3.79 4.22
N GLN A 39 2.45 -3.34 3.47
CA GLN A 39 2.71 -1.91 3.27
C GLN A 39 1.53 -1.23 2.57
N CYS A 40 0.99 -1.80 1.49
CA CYS A 40 -0.19 -1.26 0.81
C CYS A 40 -1.36 -1.03 1.78
N LEU A 41 -1.71 -2.04 2.56
CA LEU A 41 -2.81 -1.98 3.53
C LEU A 41 -2.57 -0.91 4.59
N GLU A 42 -1.37 -0.87 5.18
CA GLU A 42 -1.01 0.10 6.21
C GLU A 42 -1.13 1.55 5.71
N LYS A 43 -0.65 1.86 4.51
CA LYS A 43 -0.71 3.24 3.98
C LYS A 43 -2.14 3.63 3.60
N ALA A 44 -2.94 2.68 3.11
CA ALA A 44 -4.36 2.91 2.85
C ALA A 44 -5.11 3.24 4.15
N LEU A 45 -4.89 2.47 5.22
CA LEU A 45 -5.51 2.71 6.52
C LEU A 45 -5.04 4.04 7.14
N LYS A 46 -3.75 4.36 7.08
CA LYS A 46 -3.23 5.67 7.54
C LYS A 46 -3.85 6.83 6.76
N ALA A 47 -4.02 6.70 5.44
CA ALA A 47 -4.69 7.72 4.63
C ALA A 47 -6.16 7.91 5.04
N TRP A 48 -6.86 6.81 5.33
CA TRP A 48 -8.24 6.84 5.79
C TRP A 48 -8.35 7.54 7.16
N LEU A 49 -7.50 7.19 8.12
CA LEU A 49 -7.48 7.84 9.44
C LEU A 49 -7.20 9.34 9.33
N LEU A 50 -6.23 9.74 8.50
CA LEU A 50 -5.95 11.17 8.27
C LEU A 50 -7.10 11.91 7.60
N GLN A 51 -7.95 11.21 6.86
CA GLN A 51 -9.12 11.81 6.22
C GLN A 51 -10.31 11.96 7.19
N LEU A 52 -10.39 11.09 8.20
CA LEU A 52 -11.40 11.15 9.26
C LEU A 52 -11.05 12.14 10.38
N ALA A 53 -9.76 12.29 10.68
CA ALA A 53 -9.22 13.33 11.55
C ALA A 53 -9.35 14.70 10.88
#